data_AF-A0A2I0SGU3-F1
#
_entry.id   AF-A0A2I0SGU3-F1
#
_cell.length_a   1.000
_cell.length_b   1.000
_cell.length_c   1.000
_cell.angle_alpha   90.00
_cell.angle_beta   90.00
_cell.angle_gamma   90.00
#
_symmetry.space_group_name_H-M   'P 1'
#
loop_
_entity.id
_entity.type
_entity.pdbx_description
1 polymer ?
#
loop_
_entity_poly.entity_id
_entity_poly.type
_entity_poly.pdbx_seq_one_letter_code
_entity_poly.pdbx_strand_id
1 'polypeptide(L)' 'MKPPQPTAPEAEAAQGRIALWLDPEDLRRLAQHCCCADDATDEDKERCGRLRFRAGAALHKHQHSA' A
#
# COMPACT_ATOMS: atom_id res chain seq x y z
N MET A 1 8.42 -15.30 -13.69
CA MET A 1 7.23 -14.54 -13.26
C MET A 1 6.64 -13.76 -14.43
N LYS A 2 5.31 -13.70 -14.55
CA LYS A 2 4.65 -12.73 -15.44
C LYS A 2 4.79 -11.33 -14.82
N PRO A 3 4.96 -10.27 -15.63
CA PRO A 3 4.93 -8.91 -15.12
C PRO A 3 3.56 -8.66 -14.47
N PRO A 4 3.51 -7.91 -13.36
CA PRO A 4 2.25 -7.65 -12.67
C PRO A 4 1.36 -6.80 -13.61
N GLN A 5 0.10 -7.21 -13.80
CA GLN A 5 -0.82 -6.56 -14.73
C GLN A 5 -1.67 -5.50 -14.02
N PRO A 6 -1.77 -4.27 -14.56
CA PRO A 6 -2.55 -3.19 -13.96
C PRO A 6 -3.94 -3.63 -13.52
N THR A 7 -4.36 -3.22 -12.32
CA THR A 7 -5.73 -3.44 -11.84
C THR A 7 -6.69 -2.73 -12.79
N ALA A 8 -7.71 -3.45 -13.29
CA ALA A 8 -8.67 -2.89 -14.23
C ALA A 8 -9.49 -1.76 -13.56
N PRO A 9 -9.35 -0.49 -14.00
CA PRO A 9 -9.98 0.65 -13.34
C PRO A 9 -11.48 0.54 -13.21
N GLU A 10 -12.15 0.01 -14.24
CA GLU A 10 -13.60 -0.12 -14.30
C GLU A 10 -14.12 -1.19 -13.32
N ALA A 11 -13.37 -2.30 -13.17
CA ALA A 11 -13.72 -3.37 -12.24
C ALA A 11 -13.55 -2.94 -10.78
N GLU A 12 -12.51 -2.15 -10.48
CA GLU A 12 -12.29 -1.58 -9.15
C GLU A 12 -13.35 -0.53 -8.81
N ALA A 13 -13.66 0.38 -9.75
CA ALA A 13 -14.69 1.40 -9.56
C ALA A 13 -16.09 0.79 -9.32
N ALA A 14 -16.44 -0.29 -10.04
CA ALA A 14 -17.69 -1.03 -9.82
C ALA A 14 -17.79 -1.63 -8.41
N GLN A 15 -16.66 -1.84 -7.73
CA GLN A 15 -16.58 -2.34 -6.35
C GLN A 15 -16.37 -1.22 -5.32
N GLY A 16 -16.51 0.05 -5.72
CA GLY A 16 -16.32 1.22 -4.86
C GLY A 16 -14.85 1.42 -4.46
N ARG A 17 -13.90 0.90 -5.23
CA ARG A 17 -12.46 1.00 -4.99
C ARG A 17 -11.79 1.87 -6.05
N ILE A 18 -10.61 2.37 -5.70
CA ILE A 18 -9.75 3.11 -6.62
C ILE A 18 -8.68 2.13 -7.12
N ALA A 19 -8.60 1.95 -8.44
CA ALA A 19 -7.48 1.23 -9.03
C ALA A 19 -6.20 2.03 -8.81
N LEU A 20 -5.37 1.53 -7.92
CA LEU A 20 -4.04 2.08 -7.65
C LEU A 20 -3.01 1.03 -8.01
N TRP A 21 -2.02 1.45 -8.78
CA TRP A 21 -0.81 0.68 -9.01
C TRP A 21 0.32 1.30 -8.23
N LEU A 22 0.94 0.55 -7.34
CA LEU A 22 2.14 0.97 -6.63
C LEU A 22 3.26 0.03 -7.00
N ASP A 23 4.39 0.61 -7.40
CA ASP A 23 5.61 -0.17 -7.58
C ASP A 23 6.06 -0.75 -6.23
N PRO A 24 6.69 -1.94 -6.20
CA PRO A 24 7.28 -2.47 -4.98
C PRO A 24 8.22 -1.47 -4.26
N GLU A 25 8.93 -0.60 -4.98
CA GLU A 25 9.75 0.46 -4.39
C GLU A 25 8.90 1.51 -3.66
N ASP A 26 7.80 1.97 -4.26
CA ASP A 26 6.85 2.88 -3.60
C ASP A 26 6.25 2.24 -2.34
N LEU A 27 5.94 0.95 -2.40
CA LEU A 27 5.46 0.20 -1.23
C LEU A 27 6.53 0.10 -0.13
N ARG A 28 7.81 -0.10 -0.47
CA ARG A 28 8.91 -0.06 0.52
C ARG A 28 9.00 1.31 1.17
N ARG A 29 8.88 2.37 0.37
CA ARG A 29 8.89 3.74 0.90
C ARG A 29 7.70 4.00 1.81
N LEU A 30 6.50 3.53 1.49
CA LEU A 30 5.34 3.66 2.38
C LEU A 30 5.50 2.84 3.66
N ALA A 31 6.02 1.62 3.58
CA ALA A 31 6.23 0.76 4.73
C ALA A 31 7.25 1.36 5.73
N GLN A 32 8.29 2.01 5.22
CA GLN A 32 9.40 2.54 6.04
C GLN A 32 9.20 4.03 6.41
N HIS A 33 8.61 4.81 5.52
CA HIS A 33 8.63 6.28 5.55
C HIS A 33 7.26 6.93 5.35
N CYS A 34 6.15 6.22 5.53
CA CYS A 34 4.87 6.92 5.70
C CYS A 34 4.97 7.79 6.96
N CYS A 35 5.24 9.08 6.80
CA CYS A 35 5.45 10.02 7.90
C CYS A 35 4.09 10.50 8.41
N CYS A 36 3.82 10.29 9.69
CA CYS A 36 3.02 11.25 10.44
C CYS A 36 4.01 12.21 11.07
N ALA A 37 3.64 13.48 11.21
CA ALA A 37 4.42 14.41 11.99
C ALA A 37 4.48 13.94 13.46
N ASP A 38 5.54 14.29 14.19
CA ASP A 38 5.70 13.86 15.58
C ASP A 38 4.59 14.39 16.50
N ASP A 39 4.04 15.54 16.15
CA ASP A 39 2.90 16.22 16.77
C ASP A 39 1.53 15.73 16.24
N ALA A 40 1.51 14.74 15.35
CA ALA A 40 0.26 14.16 14.87
C ALA A 40 -0.55 13.59 16.04
N THR A 41 -1.88 13.69 15.90
CA THR A 41 -2.84 13.12 16.83
C THR A 41 -2.63 11.60 16.95
N ASP A 42 -3.06 11.01 18.06
CA ASP A 42 -2.99 9.55 18.23
C ASP A 42 -3.79 8.82 17.14
N GLU A 43 -4.93 9.38 16.73
CA GLU A 43 -5.73 8.84 15.62
C GLU A 43 -4.93 8.80 14.30
N ASP A 44 -4.20 9.87 13.98
CA ASP A 44 -3.37 9.91 12.78
C ASP A 44 -2.16 8.97 12.88
N LYS A 45 -1.56 8.85 14.06
CA LYS A 45 -0.48 7.88 14.32
C LYS A 45 -0.95 6.45 14.11
N GLU A 46 -2.15 6.11 14.58
CA GLU A 46 -2.77 4.81 14.33
C GLU A 46 -3.06 4.59 12.84
N ARG A 47 -3.60 5.61 12.14
CA ARG A 47 -3.85 5.55 10.70
C ARG A 47 -2.56 5.26 9.92
N CYS A 48 -1.48 5.97 10.22
CA CYS A 48 -0.18 5.69 9.61
C CYS A 48 0.32 4.28 9.94
N GLY A 49 0.15 3.82 11.19
CA GLY A 49 0.53 2.47 11.59
C GLY A 49 -0.16 1.40 10.74
N ARG A 50 -1.46 1.55 10.49
CA ARG A 50 -2.23 0.67 9.59
C ARG A 50 -1.73 0.73 8.15
N LEU A 51 -1.37 1.91 7.64
CA LEU A 51 -0.83 2.06 6.28
C LEU A 51 0.53 1.36 6.13
N ARG A 52 1.46 1.56 7.08
CA ARG A 52 2.78 0.89 7.08
C ARG A 52 2.62 -0.63 7.13
N PHE A 53 1.74 -1.13 8.00
CA PHE A 53 1.46 -2.56 8.10
C PHE A 53 0.94 -3.13 6.77
N ARG A 54 -0.05 -2.47 6.15
CA ARG A 54 -0.62 -2.91 4.86
C ARG A 54 0.43 -2.91 3.74
N ALA A 55 1.30 -1.90 3.69
CA ALA A 55 2.40 -1.84 2.73
C ALA A 55 3.40 -2.98 2.96
N GLY A 56 3.79 -3.26 4.21
CA GLY A 56 4.64 -4.39 4.57
C GLY A 56 4.02 -5.74 4.18
N ALA A 57 2.72 -5.93 4.43
CA ALA A 57 2.00 -7.15 4.04
C ALA A 57 1.94 -7.32 2.51
N ALA A 58 1.77 -6.24 1.75
CA ALA A 58 1.81 -6.27 0.28
C ALA A 58 3.19 -6.70 -0.23
N LEU A 59 4.27 -6.16 0.36
CA LEU A 59 5.65 -6.55 0.03
C LEU A 59 5.95 -8.01 0.35
N HIS A 60 5.50 -8.50 1.51
CA HIS A 60 5.64 -9.90 1.88
C HIS A 60 4.98 -10.82 0.84
N LYS A 61 3.75 -10.52 0.44
CA LYS A 61 3.04 -11.27 -0.62
C LYS A 61 3.76 -11.21 -1.97
N HIS A 62 4.36 -10.07 -2.31
CA HIS A 62 5.16 -9.93 -3.52
C HIS A 62 6.38 -10.87 -3.52
N GLN A 63 7.10 -10.95 -2.39
CA GLN A 63 8.27 -11.84 -2.25
C GLN A 63 7.91 -13.33 -2.29
N HIS A 64 6.76 -13.72 -1.75
CA HIS A 64 6.29 -15.11 -1.73
C HIS A 64 5.56 -15.55 -3.01
N SER A 65 5.39 -14.67 -3.99
CA SER A 65 4.84 -15.00 -5.31
C SER A 65 5.93 -15.23 -6.37
N ALA A 66 7.21 -15.26 -5.95
CA ALA A 66 8.39 -15.35 -6.80
C ALA A 66 8.88 -16.77 -7.06
#